data_AF-A0A2Z6MHS2-F1
#
_entry.id   AF-A0A2Z6MHS2-F1
#
_cell.length_a   1.000
_cell.length_b   1.000
_cell.length_c   1.000
_cell.angle_alpha   90.00
_cell.angle_beta   90.00
_cell.angle_gamma   90.00
#
_symmetry.space_group_name_H-M   'P 1'
#
loop_
_entity.id
_entity.type
_entity.pdbx_description
1 polymer ?
#
loop_
_entity_poly.entity_id
_entity_poly.type
_entity_poly.pdbx_seq_one_letter_code
_entity_poly.pdbx_strand_id
1 'polypeptide(L)'
;MGNEYHEATDGLVKLFRKADHDLDVVHHRLQTEFQQFYPDNANPMKLVSRIKKVQEEISILKGQCHELLAAKQDLIDKAQTVLVENRNLVQRMQSSVGIPFTGEDDDAFTNFNQ
;
A
#
# COMPACT_ATOMS: atom_id res chain seq x y z
N MET A 1 71.31 16.22 -8.47
CA MET A 1 69.96 16.25 -9.08
C MET A 1 68.95 15.39 -8.29
N GLY A 2 69.00 15.34 -6.95
CA GLY A 2 68.06 14.56 -6.13
C GLY A 2 67.06 15.42 -5.33
N ASN A 3 67.30 16.73 -5.24
CA ASN A 3 66.54 17.64 -4.37
C ASN A 3 65.29 18.22 -5.09
N GLU A 4 65.42 18.55 -6.38
CA GLU A 4 64.33 19.13 -7.19
C GLU A 4 63.18 18.16 -7.45
N TYR A 5 63.47 16.86 -7.60
CA TYR A 5 62.45 15.83 -7.75
C TYR A 5 61.59 15.68 -6.50
N HIS A 6 62.20 15.83 -5.31
CA HIS A 6 61.49 15.75 -4.03
C HIS A 6 60.56 16.96 -3.84
N GLU A 7 61.03 18.15 -4.21
CA GLU A 7 60.25 19.39 -4.14
C GLU A 7 59.04 19.37 -5.08
N ALA A 8 59.19 18.84 -6.31
CA ALA A 8 58.08 18.66 -7.25
C ALA A 8 57.04 17.65 -6.74
N THR A 9 57.48 16.54 -6.13
CA THR A 9 56.56 15.57 -5.52
C THR A 9 55.88 16.12 -4.26
N ASP A 10 56.59 16.89 -3.45
CA ASP A 10 56.03 17.55 -2.27
C ASP A 10 55.00 18.63 -2.66
N GLY A 11 55.26 19.36 -3.74
CA GLY A 11 54.30 20.28 -4.36
C GLY A 11 53.02 19.58 -4.83
N LEU A 12 53.14 18.41 -5.46
CA LEU A 12 52.00 17.61 -5.90
C LEU A 12 51.18 17.09 -4.72
N VAL A 13 51.83 16.59 -3.66
CA VAL A 13 51.16 16.14 -2.43
C VAL A 13 50.41 17.30 -1.76
N LYS A 14 51.02 18.49 -1.70
CA LYS A 14 50.38 19.70 -1.17
C LYS A 14 49.17 20.10 -2.00
N LEU A 15 49.25 19.99 -3.33
CA LEU A 15 48.13 20.29 -4.22
C LEU A 15 46.97 19.32 -4.01
N PHE A 16 47.23 18.02 -3.90
CA PHE A 16 46.18 17.04 -3.61
C PHE A 16 45.55 17.25 -2.24
N ARG A 17 46.34 17.53 -1.19
CA ARG A 17 45.79 17.87 0.13
C ARG A 17 44.90 19.11 0.10
N LYS A 18 45.30 20.12 -0.68
CA LYS A 18 44.48 21.32 -0.86
C LYS A 18 43.19 20.98 -1.60
N ALA A 19 43.26 20.24 -2.71
CA ALA A 19 42.08 19.84 -3.47
C ALA A 19 41.11 18.99 -2.63
N ASP A 20 41.63 18.08 -1.82
CA ASP A 20 40.86 17.26 -0.88
C ASP A 20 40.13 18.14 0.16
N HIS A 21 40.86 19.08 0.77
CA HIS A 21 40.27 20.05 1.68
C HIS A 21 39.22 20.94 1.00
N ASP A 22 39.49 21.43 -0.21
CA ASP A 22 38.56 22.26 -0.97
C ASP A 22 37.27 21.45 -1.30
N LEU A 23 37.39 20.15 -1.62
CA LEU A 23 36.26 19.25 -1.83
C LEU A 23 35.45 19.01 -0.54
N ASP A 24 36.11 18.81 0.59
CA ASP A 24 35.46 18.65 1.90
C ASP A 24 34.65 19.90 2.27
N VAL A 25 35.22 21.09 2.05
CA VAL A 25 34.52 22.36 2.29
C VAL A 25 33.29 22.48 1.40
N VAL A 26 33.41 22.15 0.11
CA VAL A 26 32.27 22.15 -0.82
C VAL A 26 31.20 21.17 -0.37
N HIS A 27 31.58 19.94 -0.01
CA HIS A 27 30.66 18.92 0.48
C HIS A 27 29.89 19.39 1.73
N HIS A 28 30.60 19.94 2.71
CA HIS A 28 29.99 20.40 3.95
C HIS A 28 29.01 21.56 3.75
N ARG A 29 29.36 22.48 2.83
CA ARG A 29 28.50 23.62 2.48
C ARG A 29 27.24 23.16 1.74
N LEU A 30 27.37 22.28 0.75
CA LEU A 30 26.24 21.69 0.05
C LEU A 30 25.31 20.93 1.00
N GLN A 31 25.87 20.18 1.94
CA GLN A 31 25.09 19.45 2.94
C GLN A 31 24.31 20.40 3.86
N THR A 32 24.93 21.50 4.26
CA THR A 32 24.29 22.53 5.11
C THR A 32 23.15 23.22 4.36
N GLU A 33 23.40 23.65 3.13
CA GLU A 33 22.38 24.26 2.26
C GLU A 33 21.23 23.27 2.01
N PHE A 34 21.54 22.01 1.72
CA PHE A 34 20.53 20.97 1.52
C PHE A 34 19.62 20.79 2.75
N GLN A 35 20.19 20.73 3.96
CA GLN A 35 19.40 20.61 5.20
C GLN A 35 18.58 21.87 5.50
N GLN A 36 19.09 23.05 5.15
CA GLN A 36 18.37 24.31 5.32
C GLN A 36 17.17 24.42 4.37
N PHE A 37 17.34 24.05 3.10
CA PHE A 37 16.27 24.08 2.09
C PHE A 37 15.27 22.95 2.24
N TYR A 38 15.73 21.77 2.65
CA TYR A 38 14.91 20.58 2.80
C TYR A 38 14.89 20.11 4.25
N PRO A 39 13.98 20.66 5.07
CA PRO A 39 13.74 20.12 6.40
C PRO A 39 13.32 18.65 6.32
N ASP A 40 13.42 17.93 7.42
CA ASP A 40 13.27 16.47 7.47
C ASP A 40 11.96 15.93 6.87
N ASN A 41 10.87 16.68 6.97
CA ASN A 41 9.57 16.34 6.41
C ASN A 41 9.46 16.59 4.89
N ALA A 42 10.35 17.41 4.32
CA ALA A 42 10.42 17.80 2.91
C ALA A 42 11.68 17.26 2.21
N ASN A 43 12.54 16.51 2.90
CA ASN A 43 13.72 15.87 2.33
C ASN A 43 13.30 14.90 1.21
N PRO A 44 13.74 15.12 -0.05
CA PRO A 44 13.33 14.31 -1.20
C PRO A 44 13.59 12.81 -1.02
N MET A 45 14.72 12.42 -0.41
CA MET A 45 15.05 11.01 -0.17
C MET A 45 14.09 10.37 0.83
N LYS A 46 13.72 11.09 1.90
CA LYS A 46 12.72 10.65 2.89
C LYS A 46 11.31 10.63 2.30
N LEU A 47 10.99 11.57 1.40
CA LEU A 47 9.71 11.58 0.70
C LEU A 47 9.56 10.35 -0.21
N VAL A 48 10.60 10.02 -0.98
CA VAL A 48 10.59 8.82 -1.83
C VAL A 48 10.39 7.55 -1.01
N SER A 49 11.07 7.40 0.14
CA SER A 49 10.89 6.22 0.99
C SER A 49 9.48 6.15 1.58
N ARG A 50 8.92 7.27 2.03
CA ARG A 50 7.52 7.35 2.51
C ARG A 50 6.52 7.01 1.41
N ILE A 51 6.71 7.53 0.20
CA ILE A 51 5.85 7.24 -0.95
C ILE A 51 5.87 5.75 -1.29
N LYS A 52 7.06 5.13 -1.33
CA LYS A 52 7.19 3.69 -1.58
C LYS A 52 6.47 2.86 -0.51
N LYS A 53 6.64 3.23 0.76
CA LYS A 53 5.93 2.58 1.88
C LYS A 53 4.41 2.69 1.73
N VAL A 54 3.90 3.88 1.43
CA VAL A 54 2.46 4.09 1.20
C VAL A 54 1.95 3.29 0.00
N GLN A 55 2.71 3.19 -1.09
CA GLN A 55 2.34 2.37 -2.25
C GLN A 55 2.24 0.88 -1.91
N GLU A 56 3.15 0.36 -1.11
CA GLU A 56 3.13 -1.01 -0.61
C GLU A 56 1.92 -1.24 0.30
N GLU A 57 1.70 -0.38 1.28
CA GLU A 57 0.56 -0.45 2.21
C GLU A 57 -0.79 -0.37 1.47
N ILE A 58 -0.93 0.51 0.48
CA ILE A 58 -2.14 0.59 -0.36
C ILE A 58 -2.36 -0.71 -1.15
N SER A 59 -1.30 -1.32 -1.65
CA SER A 59 -1.39 -2.58 -2.41
C SER A 59 -1.87 -3.73 -1.52
N ILE A 60 -1.34 -3.80 -0.29
CA ILE A 60 -1.77 -4.77 0.72
C ILE A 60 -3.23 -4.54 1.10
N LEU A 61 -3.59 -3.30 1.44
CA LEU A 61 -4.95 -2.93 1.82
C LEU A 61 -5.96 -3.24 0.72
N LYS A 62 -5.60 -2.98 -0.54
CA LYS A 62 -6.42 -3.36 -1.70
C LYS A 62 -6.66 -4.86 -1.73
N GLY A 63 -5.63 -5.68 -1.52
CA GLY A 63 -5.76 -7.14 -1.43
C GLY A 63 -6.75 -7.57 -0.35
N GLN A 64 -6.57 -7.04 0.87
CA GLN A 64 -7.46 -7.32 2.00
C GLN A 64 -8.91 -6.91 1.73
N CYS A 65 -9.15 -5.78 1.07
CA CYS A 65 -10.50 -5.38 0.67
C CYS A 65 -11.12 -6.36 -0.34
N HIS A 66 -10.36 -6.91 -1.28
CA HIS A 66 -10.88 -7.90 -2.24
C HIS A 66 -11.25 -9.21 -1.53
N GLU A 67 -10.41 -9.68 -0.62
CA GLU A 67 -10.69 -10.87 0.19
C GLU A 67 -11.95 -10.68 1.05
N LEU A 68 -12.09 -9.52 1.69
CA LEU A 68 -13.27 -9.20 2.48
C LEU A 68 -14.54 -9.13 1.63
N LEU A 69 -14.46 -8.56 0.43
CA LEU A 69 -15.60 -8.52 -0.51
C LEU A 69 -15.99 -9.93 -0.97
N ALA A 70 -15.02 -10.79 -1.27
CA ALA A 70 -15.28 -12.18 -1.62
C ALA A 70 -15.96 -12.93 -0.46
N ALA A 71 -15.42 -12.81 0.77
CA ALA A 71 -16.01 -13.44 1.94
C ALA A 71 -17.43 -12.92 2.25
N LYS A 72 -17.69 -11.63 2.01
CA LYS A 72 -19.04 -11.06 2.13
C LYS A 72 -19.99 -11.67 1.10
N GLN A 73 -19.56 -11.79 -0.16
CA GLN A 73 -20.40 -12.37 -1.21
C GLN A 73 -20.71 -13.84 -0.92
N ASP A 74 -19.71 -14.64 -0.54
CA ASP A 74 -19.90 -16.03 -0.14
C ASP A 74 -20.92 -16.18 1.00
N LEU A 75 -20.92 -15.26 1.97
CA LEU A 75 -21.88 -15.26 3.07
C LEU A 75 -23.29 -14.93 2.59
N ILE A 76 -23.43 -13.95 1.69
CA ILE A 76 -24.71 -13.59 1.08
C ILE A 76 -25.27 -14.80 0.33
N ASP A 77 -24.47 -15.45 -0.51
CA ASP A 77 -24.89 -16.60 -1.34
C ASP A 77 -25.33 -17.77 -0.46
N LYS A 78 -24.59 -18.04 0.64
CA LYS A 78 -24.97 -19.06 1.62
C LYS A 78 -26.28 -18.72 2.33
N ALA A 79 -26.45 -17.46 2.75
CA ALA A 79 -27.67 -17.02 3.41
C ALA A 79 -28.89 -17.11 2.48
N GLN A 80 -28.74 -16.70 1.21
CA GLN A 80 -29.76 -16.83 0.18
C GLN A 80 -30.17 -18.29 -0.02
N THR A 81 -29.18 -19.18 -0.19
CA THR A 81 -29.41 -20.63 -0.34
C THR A 81 -30.25 -21.18 0.82
N VAL A 82 -29.83 -20.90 2.06
CA VAL A 82 -30.53 -21.37 3.28
C VAL A 82 -31.95 -20.81 3.36
N LEU A 83 -32.15 -19.53 3.05
CA LEU A 83 -33.49 -18.90 3.07
C LEU A 83 -34.41 -19.52 2.01
N VAL A 84 -33.90 -19.79 0.81
CA VAL A 84 -34.67 -20.41 -0.28
C VAL A 84 -35.06 -21.85 0.09
N GLU A 85 -34.11 -22.64 0.59
CA GLU A 85 -34.36 -24.00 1.04
C GLU A 85 -35.39 -24.07 2.18
N ASN A 86 -35.26 -23.20 3.17
CA ASN A 86 -36.20 -23.12 4.30
C ASN A 86 -37.61 -22.73 3.84
N ARG A 87 -37.75 -21.76 2.93
CA ARG A 87 -39.07 -21.39 2.39
C ARG A 87 -39.69 -22.56 1.63
N ASN A 88 -38.92 -23.23 0.78
CA ASN A 88 -39.38 -24.40 0.02
C ASN A 88 -39.80 -25.55 0.94
N LEU A 89 -39.14 -25.72 2.09
CA LEU A 89 -39.56 -26.68 3.12
C LEU A 89 -40.89 -26.29 3.76
N VAL A 90 -41.04 -25.04 4.19
CA VAL A 90 -42.28 -24.54 4.81
C VAL A 90 -43.47 -24.65 3.86
N GLN A 91 -43.30 -24.30 2.58
CA GLN A 91 -44.35 -24.43 1.55
C GLN A 91 -44.79 -25.90 1.34
N ARG A 92 -43.83 -26.83 1.35
CA ARG A 92 -44.14 -28.28 1.28
C ARG A 92 -44.93 -28.73 2.51
N MET A 93 -44.55 -28.27 3.70
CA MET A 93 -45.27 -28.59 4.94
C MET A 93 -46.70 -28.02 4.93
N GLN A 94 -46.89 -26.77 4.53
CA GLN A 94 -48.22 -26.15 4.43
C GLN A 94 -49.13 -26.92 3.46
N SER A 95 -48.59 -27.29 2.29
CA SER A 95 -49.29 -28.09 1.28
C SER A 95 -49.72 -29.46 1.85
N SER A 96 -48.87 -30.09 2.66
CA SER A 96 -49.18 -31.40 3.28
C SER A 96 -50.30 -31.34 4.34
N VAL A 97 -50.54 -30.17 4.95
CA VAL A 97 -51.58 -29.96 5.98
C VAL A 97 -52.82 -29.29 5.38
N GLY A 98 -52.86 -29.04 4.07
CA GLY A 98 -53.99 -28.41 3.38
C GLY A 98 -54.16 -26.92 3.67
N ILE A 99 -53.11 -26.25 4.14
CA ILE A 99 -53.12 -24.81 4.42
C ILE A 99 -52.83 -24.06 3.11
N PRO A 100 -53.73 -23.16 2.65
CA PRO A 100 -53.48 -22.37 1.44
C PRO A 100 -52.28 -21.45 1.61
N PHE A 101 -51.40 -21.40 0.61
CA PHE A 101 -50.29 -20.45 0.56
C PHE A 101 -50.81 -19.06 0.19
N THR A 102 -50.86 -18.14 1.14
CA THR A 102 -51.19 -16.73 0.90
C THR A 102 -49.93 -16.02 0.39
N GLY A 103 -49.70 -16.09 -0.92
CA GLY A 103 -48.53 -15.52 -1.59
C GLY A 103 -48.58 -14.00 -1.80
N GLU A 104 -49.14 -13.24 -0.86
CA GLU A 104 -49.11 -11.78 -0.93
C GLU A 104 -47.74 -11.28 -0.44
N ASP A 105 -47.03 -10.59 -1.33
CA ASP A 105 -45.81 -9.80 -1.12
C ASP A 105 -44.53 -10.54 -0.70
N ASP A 106 -43.83 -11.15 -1.66
CA ASP A 106 -42.40 -11.36 -1.43
C ASP A 106 -41.54 -11.13 -2.67
N ASP A 107 -41.69 -9.92 -3.23
CA ASP A 107 -40.73 -9.36 -4.19
C ASP A 107 -39.29 -9.47 -3.65
N ALA A 108 -39.10 -9.30 -2.34
CA ALA A 108 -37.81 -9.49 -1.68
C ALA A 108 -37.28 -10.92 -1.83
N PHE A 109 -38.13 -11.95 -1.73
CA PHE A 109 -37.74 -13.34 -1.95
C PHE A 109 -37.46 -13.68 -3.42
N THR A 110 -38.17 -13.07 -4.38
CA THR A 110 -37.87 -13.28 -5.82
C THR A 110 -36.44 -12.84 -6.18
N ASN A 111 -35.91 -11.83 -5.48
CA ASN A 111 -34.53 -11.35 -5.65
C ASN A 111 -33.47 -12.34 -5.12
N PHE A 112 -33.84 -13.34 -4.31
CA PHE A 112 -32.92 -14.39 -3.84
C PHE A 112 -32.78 -15.57 -4.81
N ASN A 113 -33.63 -15.63 -5.85
CA ASN A 113 -33.61 -16.68 -6.87
C ASN A 113 -32.94 -16.24 -8.19
N GLN A 114 -32.39 -15.03 -8.26
CA GLN A 114 -31.60 -14.52 -9.40
C GLN A 114 -30.12 -14.84 -9.22
#